data_AF-A0A7S1H5I5-F1
#
_entry.id   AF-A0A7S1H5I5-F1
#
_cell.length_a   1.000
_cell.length_b   1.000
_cell.length_c   1.000
_cell.angle_alpha   90.00
_cell.angle_beta   90.00
_cell.angle_gamma   90.00
#
_symmetry.space_group_name_H-M   'P 1'
#
loop_
_entity.id
_entity.type
_entity.pdbx_description
1 polymer ?
#
loop_
_entity_poly.entity_id
_entity_poly.type
_entity_poly.pdbx_seq_one_letter_code
_entity_poly.pdbx_strand_id
1 'polypeptide(L)'
;HASTILEKQRYLTGNTLTDADIRLFVTLFRFDEIYSVYFRANTRLVLLTPSLLNYCRDIYHLEGVSETCSMEHCKAHFFCSHAEWNKFSIIPKGIGFMDHLE
;
A
#
# COMPACT_ATOMS: atom_id res chain seq x y z
N HIS A 1 -13.30 -2.29 7.57
CA HIS A 1 -14.26 -1.18 7.44
C HIS A 1 -14.11 -0.47 6.10
N ALA A 2 -12.92 0.05 5.75
CA ALA A 2 -12.68 0.68 4.44
C ALA A 2 -13.07 -0.20 3.24
N SER A 3 -12.73 -1.50 3.25
CA SER A 3 -13.11 -2.42 2.16
C SER A 3 -14.62 -2.47 1.91
N THR A 4 -15.43 -2.50 2.97
CA THR A 4 -16.91 -2.53 2.90
C THR A 4 -17.49 -1.22 2.39
N ILE A 5 -16.81 -0.10 2.66
CA ILE A 5 -17.16 1.20 2.09
C ILE A 5 -16.87 1.18 0.59
N LEU A 6 -15.67 0.76 0.20
CA LEU A 6 -15.17 0.75 -1.18
C LEU A 6 -15.80 -0.33 -2.07
N GLU A 7 -16.53 -1.28 -1.49
CA GLU A 7 -17.42 -2.18 -2.22
C GLU A 7 -18.67 -1.47 -2.77
N LYS A 8 -19.05 -0.32 -2.20
CA LYS A 8 -20.31 0.39 -2.51
C LYS A 8 -20.11 1.71 -3.24
N GLN A 9 -18.91 2.27 -3.18
CA GLN A 9 -18.57 3.57 -3.76
C GLN A 9 -17.10 3.63 -4.14
N ARG A 10 -16.75 4.58 -5.01
CA ARG A 10 -15.42 4.66 -5.62
C ARG A 10 -14.33 5.09 -4.62
N TYR A 11 -14.64 6.05 -3.76
CA TYR A 11 -13.72 6.66 -2.80
C TYR A 11 -14.31 6.63 -1.38
N LEU A 12 -13.51 6.96 -0.37
CA LEU A 12 -13.91 6.87 1.04
C LEU A 12 -15.11 7.74 1.39
N THR A 13 -15.30 8.86 0.69
CA THR A 13 -16.37 9.83 0.95
C THR A 13 -17.33 10.01 -0.24
N GLY A 14 -17.44 9.02 -1.13
CA GLY A 14 -18.36 9.05 -2.27
C GLY A 14 -17.65 8.88 -3.61
N ASN A 15 -18.02 9.71 -4.59
CA ASN A 15 -17.53 9.60 -5.97
C ASN A 15 -16.45 10.63 -6.34
N THR A 16 -16.07 11.49 -5.41
CA THR A 16 -15.02 12.50 -5.60
C THR A 16 -13.83 12.14 -4.74
N LEU A 17 -12.63 12.18 -5.32
CA LEU A 17 -11.38 11.99 -4.61
C LEU A 17 -11.19 13.11 -3.56
N THR A 18 -10.74 12.74 -2.37
CA THR A 18 -10.47 13.67 -1.27
C THR A 18 -9.11 13.38 -0.63
N ASP A 19 -8.65 14.29 0.26
CA ASP A 19 -7.44 14.07 1.05
C ASP A 19 -7.48 12.79 1.89
N ALA A 20 -8.68 12.33 2.30
CA ALA A 20 -8.83 11.07 3.01
C ALA A 20 -8.35 9.90 2.16
N ASP A 21 -8.59 9.97 0.84
CA ASP A 21 -8.24 8.91 -0.07
C ASP A 21 -6.72 8.80 -0.27
N ILE A 22 -6.06 9.95 -0.43
CA ILE A 22 -4.60 10.03 -0.56
C ILE A 22 -3.92 9.50 0.71
N ARG A 23 -4.42 9.89 1.90
CA ARG A 23 -3.89 9.40 3.19
C ARG A 23 -4.03 7.89 3.36
N LEU A 24 -5.13 7.31 2.89
CA LEU A 24 -5.30 5.86 2.91
C LEU A 24 -4.39 5.20 1.87
N PHE A 25 -4.34 5.72 0.65
CA PHE A 25 -3.53 5.18 -0.45
C PHE A 25 -2.06 5.03 -0.04
N VAL A 26 -1.43 6.07 0.53
CA VAL A 26 -0.02 5.98 0.95
C VAL A 26 0.22 4.89 2.00
N THR A 27 -0.80 4.56 2.80
CA THR A 27 -0.74 3.46 3.77
C THR A 27 -0.89 2.11 3.07
N LEU A 28 -1.87 1.97 2.19
CA LEU A 28 -2.14 0.73 1.45
C LEU A 28 -0.99 0.36 0.50
N PHE A 29 -0.40 1.36 -0.17
CA PHE A 29 0.73 1.18 -1.09
C PHE A 29 1.88 0.40 -0.44
N ARG A 30 2.16 0.65 0.84
CA ARG A 30 3.27 0.01 1.59
C ARG A 30 2.84 -1.27 2.30
N PHE A 31 1.55 -1.59 2.33
CA PHE A 31 1.00 -2.54 3.28
C PHE A 31 1.51 -3.96 3.06
N ASP A 32 1.35 -4.48 1.84
CA ASP A 32 1.63 -5.89 1.55
C ASP A 32 3.12 -6.19 1.55
N GLU A 33 3.93 -5.27 1.01
CA GLU A 33 5.37 -5.42 0.84
C GLU A 33 6.17 -5.12 2.12
N ILE A 34 5.62 -4.30 3.02
CA ILE A 34 6.33 -3.80 4.20
C ILE A 34 5.56 -4.15 5.46
N TYR A 35 4.35 -3.60 5.66
CA TYR A 35 3.67 -3.66 6.96
C TYR A 35 3.24 -5.07 7.36
N SER A 36 2.85 -5.90 6.39
CA SER A 36 2.50 -7.29 6.64
C SER A 36 3.65 -8.09 7.27
N VAL A 37 4.90 -7.77 6.91
CA VAL A 37 6.11 -8.43 7.41
C VAL A 37 6.71 -7.66 8.58
N TYR A 38 7.04 -6.38 8.37
CA TYR A 38 7.77 -5.53 9.30
C TYR A 38 6.98 -5.27 10.59
N PHE A 39 5.67 -4.99 10.47
CA PHE A 39 4.78 -4.78 11.61
C PHE A 39 3.94 -6.01 11.96
N ARG A 40 4.10 -7.12 11.23
CA ARG A 40 3.33 -8.36 11.42
C ARG A 40 1.82 -8.16 11.25
N ALA A 41 1.42 -7.14 10.47
CA ALA A 41 0.02 -6.83 10.18
C ALA A 41 -0.50 -7.73 9.04
N ASN A 42 -0.52 -9.04 9.23
CA ASN A 42 -0.68 -10.04 8.17
C ASN A 42 -2.01 -10.81 8.18
N THR A 43 -3.02 -10.34 8.90
CA THR A 43 -4.35 -10.98 8.91
C THR A 43 -5.02 -10.96 7.54
N ARG A 44 -4.77 -9.90 6.75
CA ARG A 44 -5.31 -9.74 5.39
C ARG A 44 -4.44 -8.80 4.59
N LEU A 45 -4.16 -9.17 3.35
CA LEU A 45 -3.40 -8.38 2.39
C LEU A 45 -4.33 -7.52 1.52
N VAL A 46 -3.81 -6.39 1.04
CA VAL A 46 -4.46 -5.49 0.08
C VAL A 46 -4.70 -6.23 -1.23
N LEU A 47 -3.70 -6.95 -1.74
CA LEU A 47 -3.77 -7.76 -2.96
C LEU A 47 -4.93 -8.76 -2.93
N LEU A 48 -5.21 -9.34 -1.76
CA LEU A 48 -6.28 -10.33 -1.57
C LEU A 48 -7.64 -9.69 -1.31
N THR A 49 -7.75 -8.36 -1.32
CA THR A 49 -8.98 -7.62 -1.08
C THR A 49 -9.36 -6.80 -2.32
N PRO A 50 -10.24 -7.31 -3.21
CA PRO A 50 -10.49 -6.70 -4.53
C PRO A 50 -10.89 -5.21 -4.48
N SER A 51 -11.73 -4.81 -3.52
CA SER A 51 -12.12 -3.40 -3.37
C SER A 51 -10.96 -2.49 -2.99
N LEU A 52 -10.01 -2.96 -2.18
CA LEU A 52 -8.81 -2.20 -1.82
C LEU A 52 -7.79 -2.17 -2.97
N LEU A 53 -7.61 -3.30 -3.67
CA LEU A 53 -6.69 -3.37 -4.80
C LEU A 53 -7.13 -2.45 -5.95
N ASN A 54 -8.41 -2.51 -6.34
CA ASN A 54 -8.96 -1.64 -7.37
C ASN A 54 -8.88 -0.16 -6.96
N TYR A 55 -9.16 0.14 -5.70
CA TYR A 55 -8.99 1.48 -5.15
C TYR A 55 -7.53 1.98 -5.23
N CYS A 56 -6.55 1.12 -4.96
CA CYS A 56 -5.14 1.48 -5.10
C CYS A 56 -4.76 1.73 -6.57
N ARG A 57 -5.23 0.89 -7.51
CA ARG A 57 -5.03 1.09 -8.95
C ARG A 57 -5.59 2.42 -9.42
N ASP A 58 -6.82 2.73 -9.02
CA ASP A 58 -7.50 3.99 -9.38
C ASP A 58 -6.68 5.22 -9.01
N ILE A 59 -6.05 5.22 -7.82
CA ILE A 59 -5.24 6.35 -7.36
C ILE A 59 -3.83 6.31 -7.97
N TYR A 60 -3.24 5.13 -8.11
CA TYR A 60 -1.90 4.95 -8.69
C TYR A 60 -1.81 5.46 -10.14
N HIS A 61 -2.88 5.27 -10.93
CA HIS A 61 -2.96 5.73 -12.33
C HIS A 61 -3.43 7.19 -12.49
N LEU A 62 -3.63 7.94 -11.41
CA LEU A 62 -3.81 9.38 -11.53
C LEU A 62 -2.52 10.01 -12.07
N GLU A 63 -2.66 11.02 -12.92
CA GLU A 63 -1.54 11.73 -13.54
C GLU A 63 -0.52 12.19 -12.49
N GLY A 64 0.75 11.78 -12.66
CA GLY A 64 1.84 12.15 -11.77
C GLY A 64 1.96 11.34 -10.47
N VAL A 65 0.99 10.46 -10.12
CA VAL A 65 1.05 9.71 -8.86
C VAL A 65 2.07 8.58 -8.90
N SER A 66 2.11 7.81 -9.99
CA SER A 66 3.03 6.69 -10.15
C SER A 66 4.50 7.12 -10.02
N GLU A 67 4.83 8.32 -10.48
CA GLU A 67 6.15 8.95 -10.46
C GLU A 67 6.60 9.31 -9.04
N THR A 68 5.65 9.43 -8.10
CA THR A 68 5.93 9.66 -6.67
C THR A 68 6.09 8.36 -5.87
N CYS A 69 5.85 7.21 -6.49
CA CYS A 69 5.78 5.92 -5.83
C CYS A 69 7.04 5.07 -6.09
N SER A 70 7.95 5.01 -5.11
CA SER A 70 9.09 4.07 -5.14
C SER A 70 8.98 3.05 -4.02
N MET A 71 8.61 1.81 -4.38
CA MET A 71 8.55 0.70 -3.44
C MET A 71 9.95 0.31 -2.93
N GLU A 72 10.97 0.39 -3.79
CA GLU A 72 12.36 0.14 -3.43
C GLU A 72 12.83 1.08 -2.31
N HIS A 73 12.61 2.40 -2.47
CA HIS A 73 12.95 3.38 -1.43
C HIS A 73 12.17 3.14 -0.14
N CYS A 74 10.87 2.80 -0.24
CA CYS A 74 10.07 2.49 0.94
C CYS A 74 10.65 1.28 1.70
N LYS A 75 10.95 0.18 1.00
CA LYS A 75 11.50 -1.03 1.62
C LYS A 75 12.88 -0.78 2.24
N ALA A 76 13.77 -0.09 1.53
CA ALA A 76 15.09 0.28 2.06
C ALA A 76 14.96 1.10 3.35
N HIS A 77 14.06 2.09 3.38
CA HIS A 77 13.84 2.89 4.58
C HIS A 77 13.38 2.03 5.77
N PHE A 78 12.32 1.23 5.61
CA PHE A 78 11.76 0.47 6.74
C PHE A 78 12.72 -0.61 7.25
N PHE A 79 13.31 -1.41 6.34
CA PHE A 79 14.11 -2.57 6.72
C PHE A 79 15.54 -2.23 7.12
N CYS A 80 16.09 -1.08 6.71
CA CYS A 80 17.48 -0.71 7.01
C CYS A 80 17.64 0.42 8.05
N SER A 81 16.61 1.23 8.31
CA SER A 81 16.76 2.37 9.24
C SER A 81 16.65 1.99 10.72
N HIS A 82 16.15 0.79 11.03
CA HIS A 82 15.83 0.39 12.40
C HIS A 82 16.63 -0.86 12.82
N ALA A 83 17.91 -0.69 13.10
CA ALA A 83 18.83 -1.77 13.45
C ALA A 83 18.38 -2.58 14.69
N GLU A 84 17.62 -1.98 15.60
CA GLU A 84 17.06 -2.67 16.78
C GLU A 84 16.00 -3.71 16.41
N TRP A 85 15.23 -3.45 15.35
CA TRP A 85 14.13 -4.32 14.91
C TRP A 85 14.56 -5.28 13.79
N ASN A 86 15.48 -4.84 12.93
CA ASN A 86 16.04 -5.65 11.85
C ASN A 86 17.58 -5.57 11.83
N LYS A 87 18.22 -6.29 12.76
CA LYS A 87 19.68 -6.30 12.95
C LYS A 87 20.47 -6.57 11.65
N PHE A 88 19.94 -7.41 10.77
CA PHE A 88 20.64 -7.82 9.55
C PHE A 88 20.35 -6.93 8.34
N SER A 89 19.42 -5.96 8.47
CA SER A 89 18.99 -5.10 7.36
C SER A 89 18.61 -5.87 6.10
N ILE A 90 18.10 -7.09 6.27
CA ILE A 90 17.65 -7.91 5.15
C ILE A 90 16.34 -7.30 4.64
N ILE A 91 16.30 -6.98 3.34
CA ILE A 91 15.11 -6.53 2.64
C ILE A 91 14.43 -7.75 2.01
N PRO A 92 13.20 -8.12 2.44
CA PRO A 92 12.47 -9.22 1.83
C PRO A 92 12.16 -8.96 0.36
N LYS A 93 12.17 -10.01 -0.48
CA LYS A 93 11.75 -9.89 -1.89
C LYS A 93 10.31 -9.40 -2.03
N GLY A 94 9.42 -9.87 -1.14
CA GLY A 94 8.01 -9.50 -1.16
C GLY A 94 7.16 -10.38 -2.06
N ILE A 95 5.92 -9.96 -2.29
CA ILE A 95 4.91 -10.73 -3.03
C ILE A 95 4.71 -10.23 -4.47
N GLY A 96 5.39 -9.15 -4.86
CA GLY A 96 5.23 -8.55 -6.19
C GLY A 96 4.01 -7.64 -6.27
N PHE A 97 3.68 -6.91 -5.19
CA PHE A 97 2.48 -6.04 -5.17
C PHE A 97 2.44 -5.01 -6.32
N MET A 98 3.61 -4.52 -6.76
CA MET A 98 3.71 -3.56 -7.85
C MET A 98 3.22 -4.12 -9.20
N ASP A 99 3.47 -5.41 -9.46
CA ASP A 99 3.01 -6.12 -10.68
C ASP A 99 1.48 -6.16 -10.77
N HIS A 100 0.79 -5.85 -9.66
CA HIS A 100 -0.66 -5.78 -9.60
C HIS A 100 -1.20 -4.35 -9.60
N LEU A 101 -0.35 -3.32 -9.51
CA LEU A 101 -0.73 -1.91 -9.65
C LEU A 101 -0.46 -1.35 -11.05
N GLU A 102 0.57 -1.87 -11.73
CA GLU A 102 0.90 -1.55 -13.13
C GLU A 102 -0.06 -2.21 -14.12
#